data_AF-A0A554S7N5-F1
#
_entry.id   AF-A0A554S7N5-F1
#
_cell.length_a   1.000
_cell.length_b   1.000
_cell.length_c   1.000
_cell.angle_alpha   90.00
_cell.angle_beta   90.00
_cell.angle_gamma   90.00
#
_symmetry.space_group_name_H-M   'P 1'
#
loop_
_entity.id
_entity.type
_entity.pdbx_description
1 polymer ?
#
loop_
_entity_poly.entity_id
_entity_poly.type
_entity_poly.pdbx_seq_one_letter_code
_entity_poly.pdbx_strand_id
1 'polypeptide(L)'
;MTHRNRGRQDIGEPSPTIARWVRDNSPPRDGSDGAVVGWSRGIMVRTTCGRRRGDEGWLVRVRGLSIPPRAIAVTSIVVIVTFVAALVMFGVDPRGWFGRSGAQRHDPFAGAELYGAPDSLAHKAADAATGPDAEIVRRVAEVPTAIWLTPEESGLDAVEHRAATIAEGAAEENAVAVVVLYGITDRDCAGGHSGGGLEPGDYRTWVERAARGLGHEPRHVAAVVEPDALAMVDECPDPETRFDLLDDARSALDSAGVTTYLDAGHSDWVAVETMADRLRQIGIDEARGFSVNVAAYNGEADEIDYAERLADLLDDGVHYVMDTGRNGAGASGEWCNPPGRALGQRPGAGEGRLDARLWIKPPGESDGTCRGGPPAGTWWNERAAELARQAGW
;
A
#
# COMPACT_ATOMS: atom_id res chain seq x y z
N MET A 1 -55.03 -20.83 -11.57
CA MET A 1 -54.14 -20.41 -12.66
C MET A 1 -52.73 -20.84 -12.33
N THR A 2 -52.24 -21.93 -12.93
CA THR A 2 -50.82 -22.27 -13.00
C THR A 2 -50.61 -23.06 -14.28
N HIS A 3 -50.35 -22.33 -15.36
CA HIS A 3 -49.97 -22.90 -16.64
C HIS A 3 -48.55 -23.43 -16.56
N ARG A 4 -48.39 -24.73 -16.88
CA ARG A 4 -47.14 -25.32 -17.38
C ARG A 4 -46.70 -24.55 -18.62
N ASN A 5 -45.41 -24.23 -18.72
CA ASN A 5 -44.78 -24.08 -20.02
C ASN A 5 -43.47 -24.87 -20.10
N ARG A 6 -43.30 -25.54 -21.24
CA ARG A 6 -42.25 -26.51 -21.57
C ARG A 6 -40.99 -25.76 -22.04
N GLY A 7 -39.85 -26.05 -21.43
CA GLY A 7 -38.54 -25.87 -22.05
C GLY A 7 -37.97 -27.23 -22.43
N ARG A 8 -38.05 -27.57 -23.71
CA ARG A 8 -37.39 -28.74 -24.31
C ARG A 8 -35.94 -28.34 -24.54
N GLN A 9 -35.00 -28.86 -23.75
CA GLN A 9 -33.58 -28.80 -24.12
C GLN A 9 -33.28 -30.07 -24.92
N ASP A 10 -33.02 -29.89 -26.22
CA ASP A 10 -32.41 -30.93 -27.04
C ASP A 10 -30.99 -31.15 -26.51
N ILE A 11 -30.82 -32.24 -25.78
CA ILE A 11 -29.51 -32.78 -25.41
C ILE A 11 -28.91 -33.37 -26.69
N GLY A 12 -27.83 -32.76 -27.17
CA GLY A 12 -27.06 -33.26 -28.31
C GLY A 12 -26.61 -34.70 -28.11
N GLU A 13 -26.30 -35.38 -29.22
CA GLU A 13 -25.90 -36.78 -29.22
C GLU A 13 -24.80 -37.06 -28.18
N PRO A 14 -24.93 -38.12 -27.36
CA PRO A 14 -23.93 -38.44 -26.35
C PRO A 14 -22.60 -38.74 -27.02
N SER A 15 -21.50 -38.33 -26.37
CA SER A 15 -20.16 -38.62 -26.89
C SER A 15 -19.99 -40.12 -27.15
N PRO A 16 -19.23 -40.53 -28.19
CA PRO A 16 -19.04 -41.93 -28.56
C PRO A 16 -18.58 -42.80 -27.39
N THR A 17 -17.90 -42.22 -26.41
CA THR A 17 -17.38 -42.86 -25.21
C THR A 17 -18.50 -43.28 -24.25
N ILE A 18 -19.52 -42.43 -24.06
CA ILE A 18 -20.68 -42.73 -23.21
C ILE A 18 -21.57 -43.78 -23.88
N ALA A 19 -21.79 -43.65 -25.20
CA ALA A 19 -22.57 -44.62 -25.97
C ALA A 19 -21.92 -46.02 -26.04
N ARG A 20 -20.59 -46.08 -25.98
CA ARG A 20 -19.84 -47.35 -25.89
C ARG A 20 -19.95 -47.99 -24.51
N TRP A 21 -19.79 -47.21 -23.45
CA TRP A 21 -19.90 -47.70 -22.07
C TRP A 21 -21.29 -48.28 -21.75
N VAL A 22 -22.36 -47.64 -22.23
CA VAL A 22 -23.75 -48.13 -22.04
C VAL A 22 -23.98 -49.48 -22.75
N ARG A 23 -23.39 -49.68 -23.93
CA ARG A 23 -23.43 -50.97 -24.65
C ARG A 23 -22.73 -52.08 -23.88
N ASP A 24 -21.55 -51.77 -23.34
CA ASP A 24 -20.69 -52.76 -22.71
C ASP A 24 -21.18 -53.18 -21.30
N ASN A 25 -22.09 -52.41 -20.68
CA ASN A 25 -22.56 -52.63 -19.29
C ASN A 25 -24.09 -52.83 -19.17
N SER A 26 -24.77 -53.14 -20.28
CA SER A 26 -26.20 -53.48 -20.25
C SER A 26 -26.42 -54.92 -19.71
N PRO A 27 -27.38 -55.16 -18.81
CA PRO A 27 -27.63 -56.49 -18.25
C PRO A 27 -28.24 -57.48 -19.28
N PRO A 28 -28.18 -58.80 -19.04
CA PRO A 28 -28.73 -59.81 -19.94
C PRO A 28 -30.26 -59.65 -20.11
N ARG A 29 -30.78 -60.13 -21.25
CA ARG A 29 -32.19 -59.98 -21.69
C ARG A 29 -33.22 -60.80 -20.89
N ASP A 30 -33.13 -60.85 -19.56
CA ASP A 30 -34.09 -61.58 -18.70
C ASP A 30 -35.05 -60.69 -17.89
N GLY A 31 -35.11 -59.37 -18.14
CA GLY A 31 -36.21 -58.55 -17.65
C GLY A 31 -36.32 -58.36 -16.13
N SER A 32 -35.28 -58.63 -15.35
CA SER A 32 -35.21 -58.25 -13.94
C SER A 32 -34.67 -56.82 -13.75
N ASP A 33 -35.35 -55.99 -12.94
CA ASP A 33 -34.89 -54.63 -12.60
C ASP A 33 -33.60 -54.71 -11.77
N GLY A 34 -32.47 -54.31 -12.36
CA GLY A 34 -31.15 -54.32 -11.71
C GLY A 34 -30.64 -52.92 -11.37
N ALA A 35 -30.10 -52.74 -10.16
CA ALA A 35 -29.31 -51.57 -9.79
C ALA A 35 -27.87 -51.75 -10.24
N VAL A 36 -27.32 -50.78 -10.98
CA VAL A 36 -25.91 -50.78 -11.42
C VAL A 36 -25.13 -49.77 -10.59
N VAL A 37 -24.07 -50.26 -9.94
CA VAL A 37 -23.11 -49.45 -9.18
C VAL A 37 -21.79 -49.46 -9.92
N GLY A 38 -21.43 -48.33 -10.52
CA GLY A 38 -20.15 -48.15 -11.23
C GLY A 38 -19.15 -47.39 -10.38
N TRP A 39 -17.92 -47.90 -10.32
CA TRP A 39 -16.77 -47.23 -9.71
C TRP A 39 -15.78 -46.84 -10.80
N SER A 40 -15.49 -45.55 -10.92
CA SER A 40 -14.48 -45.03 -11.83
C SER A 40 -13.76 -43.87 -11.15
N ARG A 41 -12.43 -43.98 -11.01
CA ARG A 41 -11.53 -42.92 -10.49
C ARG A 41 -12.04 -42.24 -9.20
N GLY A 42 -12.55 -43.01 -8.25
CA GLY A 42 -12.99 -42.50 -6.93
C GLY A 42 -14.36 -41.81 -6.91
N ILE A 43 -15.11 -41.82 -8.02
CA ILE A 43 -16.49 -41.34 -8.09
C ILE A 43 -17.44 -42.54 -8.06
N MET A 44 -18.39 -42.52 -7.13
CA MET A 44 -19.45 -43.52 -7.05
C MET A 44 -20.72 -42.99 -7.71
N VAL A 45 -21.25 -43.77 -8.67
CA VAL A 45 -22.53 -43.45 -9.34
C VAL A 45 -23.51 -44.60 -9.10
N ARG A 46 -24.68 -44.30 -8.53
CA ARG A 46 -25.79 -45.26 -8.40
C ARG A 46 -26.88 -44.96 -9.43
N THR A 47 -27.20 -45.97 -10.24
CA THR A 47 -28.29 -45.92 -11.21
C THR A 47 -29.25 -47.09 -11.05
N THR A 48 -30.53 -46.85 -11.32
CA THR A 48 -31.55 -47.89 -11.46
C THR A 48 -32.17 -47.76 -12.85
N CYS A 49 -32.26 -48.86 -13.57
CA CYS A 49 -32.90 -48.94 -14.88
C CYS A 49 -34.23 -49.68 -14.74
N GLY A 50 -35.30 -49.16 -15.33
CA GLY A 50 -36.61 -49.80 -15.30
C GLY A 50 -37.43 -49.46 -16.55
N ARG A 51 -38.30 -50.39 -16.96
CA ARG A 51 -39.11 -50.28 -18.19
C ARG A 51 -40.50 -49.70 -17.89
N ARG A 52 -40.88 -48.60 -18.55
CA ARG A 52 -42.24 -48.05 -18.43
C ARG A 52 -43.13 -48.76 -19.46
N ARG A 53 -44.25 -49.34 -19.02
CA ARG A 53 -45.19 -50.06 -19.90
C ARG A 53 -45.80 -49.07 -20.90
N GLY A 54 -45.44 -49.20 -22.19
CA GLY A 54 -46.06 -48.46 -23.30
C GLY A 54 -45.11 -47.74 -24.27
N ASP A 55 -43.83 -47.56 -23.94
CA ASP A 55 -42.84 -46.92 -24.82
C ASP A 55 -41.58 -47.80 -24.97
N GLU A 56 -40.97 -47.81 -26.16
CA GLU A 56 -39.78 -48.63 -26.47
C GLU A 56 -38.45 -48.10 -25.86
N GLY A 57 -38.50 -47.05 -25.03
CA GLY A 57 -37.32 -46.39 -24.45
C GLY A 57 -36.96 -46.84 -23.02
N TRP A 58 -35.67 -47.02 -22.74
CA TRP A 58 -35.13 -47.20 -21.39
C TRP A 58 -34.97 -45.84 -20.68
N LEU A 59 -35.41 -45.73 -19.43
CA LEU A 59 -35.20 -44.56 -18.58
C LEU A 59 -34.13 -44.87 -17.51
N VAL A 60 -32.98 -44.20 -17.59
CA VAL A 60 -31.93 -44.25 -16.56
C VAL A 60 -32.12 -43.09 -15.59
N ARG A 61 -32.30 -43.38 -14.30
CA ARG A 61 -32.32 -42.36 -13.23
C ARG A 61 -31.04 -42.45 -12.41
N VAL A 62 -30.27 -41.35 -12.38
CA VAL A 62 -29.12 -41.17 -11.49
C VAL A 62 -29.62 -40.68 -10.14
N ARG A 63 -29.31 -41.39 -9.04
CA ARG A 63 -29.84 -41.09 -7.69
C ARG A 63 -28.86 -40.41 -6.73
N GLY A 64 -27.59 -40.27 -7.10
CA GLY A 64 -26.61 -39.55 -6.29
C GLY A 64 -25.20 -39.59 -6.89
N LEU A 65 -24.48 -38.48 -6.72
CA LEU A 65 -23.08 -38.31 -7.08
C LEU A 65 -22.32 -37.91 -5.82
N SER A 66 -21.34 -38.71 -5.40
CA SER A 66 -20.49 -38.39 -4.24
C SER A 66 -19.05 -38.22 -4.70
N ILE A 67 -18.50 -37.00 -4.55
CA ILE A 67 -17.11 -36.66 -4.88
C ILE A 67 -16.36 -36.42 -3.56
N PRO A 68 -15.19 -37.06 -3.33
CA PRO A 68 -14.44 -36.85 -2.09
C PRO A 68 -13.83 -35.43 -2.04
N PRO A 69 -13.85 -34.75 -0.88
CA PRO A 69 -13.43 -33.34 -0.75
C PRO A 69 -11.97 -33.09 -1.15
N ARG A 70 -11.10 -34.10 -1.04
CA ARG A 70 -9.69 -34.02 -1.47
C ARG A 70 -9.53 -33.92 -3.00
N ALA A 71 -10.44 -34.51 -3.78
CA ALA A 71 -10.40 -34.40 -5.23
C ALA A 71 -10.86 -33.02 -5.70
N ILE A 72 -11.74 -32.35 -4.96
CA ILE A 72 -12.18 -30.97 -5.25
C ILE A 72 -11.02 -30.00 -5.01
N ALA A 73 -10.35 -30.10 -3.85
CA ALA A 73 -9.23 -29.22 -3.51
C ALA A 73 -8.05 -29.32 -4.51
N VAL A 74 -7.64 -30.53 -4.89
CA VAL A 74 -6.54 -30.73 -5.84
C VAL A 74 -6.91 -30.24 -7.24
N THR A 75 -8.14 -30.46 -7.69
CA THR A 75 -8.59 -29.99 -9.01
C THR A 75 -8.69 -28.46 -9.04
N SER A 76 -9.17 -27.83 -7.96
CA SER A 76 -9.21 -26.37 -7.83
C SER A 76 -7.82 -25.74 -7.87
N ILE A 77 -6.84 -26.32 -7.17
CA ILE A 77 -5.46 -25.81 -7.17
C ILE A 77 -4.84 -25.93 -8.57
N VAL A 78 -5.00 -27.07 -9.24
CA VAL A 78 -4.46 -27.25 -10.60
C VAL A 78 -5.11 -26.27 -11.57
N VAL A 79 -6.43 -26.06 -11.51
CA VAL A 79 -7.12 -25.08 -12.37
C VAL A 79 -6.60 -23.67 -12.11
N ILE A 80 -6.43 -23.26 -10.86
CA ILE A 80 -5.90 -21.94 -10.50
C ILE A 80 -4.47 -21.76 -11.01
N VAL A 81 -3.58 -22.73 -10.75
CA VAL A 81 -2.17 -22.66 -11.20
C VAL A 81 -2.08 -22.63 -12.72
N THR A 82 -2.88 -23.43 -13.42
CA THR A 82 -2.88 -23.46 -14.90
C THR A 82 -3.44 -22.17 -15.48
N PHE A 83 -4.44 -21.58 -14.82
CA PHE A 83 -5.03 -20.31 -15.21
C PHE A 83 -4.06 -19.14 -14.99
N VAL A 84 -3.38 -19.08 -13.85
CA VAL A 84 -2.33 -18.08 -13.57
C VAL A 84 -1.16 -18.23 -14.55
N ALA A 85 -0.70 -19.46 -14.82
CA ALA A 85 0.36 -19.70 -15.80
C ALA A 85 -0.05 -19.29 -17.24
N ALA A 86 -1.33 -19.45 -17.59
CA ALA A 86 -1.85 -18.99 -18.87
C ALA A 86 -1.88 -17.45 -18.95
N LEU A 87 -2.32 -16.76 -17.89
CA LEU A 87 -2.31 -15.29 -17.83
C LEU A 87 -0.90 -14.70 -18.02
N VAL A 88 0.08 -15.27 -17.32
CA VAL A 88 1.50 -14.90 -17.48
C VAL A 88 2.00 -15.15 -18.92
N MET A 89 1.64 -16.29 -19.53
CA MET A 89 2.02 -16.58 -20.92
C MET A 89 1.38 -15.64 -21.96
N PHE A 90 0.21 -15.05 -21.65
CA PHE A 90 -0.48 -14.11 -22.54
C PHE A 90 -0.19 -12.64 -22.23
N GLY A 91 0.76 -12.34 -21.32
CA GLY A 91 1.10 -10.97 -20.92
C GLY A 91 -0.06 -10.24 -20.22
N VAL A 92 -1.01 -10.99 -19.66
CA VAL A 92 -2.11 -10.44 -18.88
C VAL A 92 -1.67 -10.43 -17.42
N ASP A 93 -1.46 -9.25 -16.87
CA ASP A 93 -1.14 -9.10 -15.46
C ASP A 93 -2.28 -9.67 -14.59
N PRO A 94 -2.04 -10.76 -13.83
CA PRO A 94 -3.05 -11.34 -12.96
C PRO A 94 -3.58 -10.35 -11.90
N ARG A 95 -2.82 -9.30 -11.57
CA ARG A 95 -3.24 -8.20 -10.69
C ARG A 95 -4.48 -7.48 -11.23
N GLY A 96 -4.64 -7.39 -12.56
CA GLY A 96 -5.81 -6.77 -13.18
C GLY A 96 -7.11 -7.58 -13.07
N TRP A 97 -7.03 -8.90 -12.75
CA TRP A 97 -8.21 -9.76 -12.61
C TRP A 97 -8.80 -9.70 -11.19
N PHE A 98 -7.94 -9.54 -10.18
CA PHE A 98 -8.35 -9.16 -8.83
C PHE A 98 -8.51 -7.64 -8.82
N GLY A 99 -9.67 -7.16 -9.27
CA GLY A 99 -9.90 -5.76 -9.66
C GLY A 99 -9.15 -4.73 -8.82
N ARG A 100 -8.48 -3.79 -9.51
CA ARG A 100 -7.77 -2.65 -8.93
C ARG A 100 -8.58 -2.05 -7.78
N SER A 101 -7.94 -1.92 -6.62
CA SER A 101 -8.43 -1.08 -5.53
C SER A 101 -8.57 0.32 -6.10
N GLY A 102 -9.80 0.83 -6.26
CA GLY A 102 -9.96 2.24 -6.66
C GLY A 102 -9.39 3.17 -5.58
N ALA A 103 -9.11 4.43 -5.94
CA ALA A 103 -8.53 5.46 -5.07
C ALA A 103 -9.02 5.41 -3.62
N GLN A 104 -8.09 5.61 -2.68
CA GLN A 104 -8.39 5.59 -1.25
C GLN A 104 -9.17 6.86 -0.87
N ARG A 105 -10.47 6.71 -0.55
CA ARG A 105 -11.38 7.85 -0.37
C ARG A 105 -11.53 8.35 1.07
N HIS A 106 -11.00 7.62 2.04
CA HIS A 106 -11.09 7.98 3.44
C HIS A 106 -9.97 8.95 3.81
N ASP A 107 -10.31 10.12 4.34
CA ASP A 107 -9.36 11.05 4.96
C ASP A 107 -9.04 10.55 6.38
N PRO A 108 -7.80 10.10 6.68
CA PRO A 108 -7.45 9.64 8.00
C PRO A 108 -7.35 10.78 9.02
N PHE A 109 -7.18 12.04 8.59
CA PHE A 109 -6.92 13.17 9.47
C PHE A 109 -8.19 13.95 9.85
N ALA A 110 -9.30 13.70 9.17
CA ALA A 110 -10.59 14.34 9.45
C ALA A 110 -11.06 14.07 10.89
N GLY A 111 -10.87 15.05 11.78
CA GLY A 111 -11.28 14.96 13.19
C GLY A 111 -10.41 14.01 14.03
N ALA A 112 -9.26 13.60 13.54
CA ALA A 112 -8.31 12.75 14.26
C ALA A 112 -7.22 13.58 14.97
N GLU A 113 -6.75 13.09 16.10
CA GLU A 113 -5.49 13.56 16.70
C GLU A 113 -4.31 12.84 16.03
N LEU A 114 -3.14 13.47 16.05
CA LEU A 114 -1.92 12.84 15.53
C LEU A 114 -1.15 12.16 16.66
N TYR A 115 -0.68 10.96 16.38
CA TYR A 115 0.11 10.17 17.32
C TYR A 115 1.53 10.75 17.42
N GLY A 116 1.93 11.16 18.62
CA GLY A 116 3.29 11.60 18.91
C GLY A 116 4.10 10.45 19.52
N ALA A 117 5.02 9.86 18.74
CA ALA A 117 5.79 8.72 19.22
C ALA A 117 6.57 9.05 20.51
N PRO A 118 6.35 8.31 21.62
CA PRO A 118 6.99 8.60 22.90
C PRO A 118 8.50 8.34 22.89
N ASP A 119 8.99 7.56 21.93
CA ASP A 119 10.40 7.27 21.74
C ASP A 119 11.07 8.12 20.65
N SER A 120 10.38 9.17 20.16
CA SER A 120 10.94 10.10 19.19
C SER A 120 12.21 10.77 19.70
N LEU A 121 13.08 11.20 18.78
CA LEU A 121 14.30 11.92 19.16
C LEU A 121 13.98 13.25 19.85
N ALA A 122 12.86 13.89 19.49
CA ALA A 122 12.39 15.10 20.15
C ALA A 122 12.04 14.85 21.62
N HIS A 123 11.30 13.77 21.93
CA HIS A 123 10.98 13.38 23.32
C HIS A 123 12.25 13.04 24.11
N LYS A 124 13.14 12.22 23.55
CA LYS A 124 14.43 11.89 24.17
C LYS A 124 15.25 13.14 24.47
N ALA A 125 15.25 14.12 23.56
CA ALA A 125 15.96 15.38 23.75
C ALA A 125 15.29 16.28 24.80
N ALA A 126 13.97 16.33 24.84
CA ALA A 126 13.19 17.06 25.82
C ALA A 126 13.42 16.54 27.25
N ASP A 127 13.49 15.21 27.43
CA ASP A 127 13.82 14.56 28.70
C ASP A 127 15.24 14.90 29.17
N ALA A 128 16.19 14.95 28.24
CA ALA A 128 17.58 15.30 28.51
C ALA A 128 17.84 16.82 28.56
N ALA A 129 16.83 17.65 28.26
CA ALA A 129 17.03 19.07 28.00
C ALA A 129 17.46 19.85 29.26
N THR A 130 18.59 20.54 29.15
CA THR A 130 19.12 21.44 30.18
C THR A 130 19.61 22.75 29.55
N GLY A 131 19.84 23.78 30.36
CA GLY A 131 20.32 25.08 29.88
C GLY A 131 19.20 25.99 29.32
N PRO A 132 19.58 27.07 28.62
CA PRO A 132 18.66 28.14 28.22
C PRO A 132 17.62 27.70 27.17
N ASP A 133 17.89 26.63 26.41
CA ASP A 133 17.03 26.16 25.32
C ASP A 133 16.07 25.05 25.79
N ALA A 134 16.13 24.66 27.08
CA ALA A 134 15.42 23.49 27.56
C ALA A 134 13.91 23.61 27.48
N GLU A 135 13.35 24.79 27.79
CA GLU A 135 11.90 25.02 27.71
C GLU A 135 11.40 24.96 26.28
N ILE A 136 12.11 25.59 25.34
CA ILE A 136 11.68 25.64 23.94
C ILE A 136 11.81 24.27 23.27
N VAL A 137 12.87 23.49 23.60
CA VAL A 137 13.01 22.10 23.11
C VAL A 137 11.88 21.21 23.62
N ARG A 138 11.48 21.32 24.89
CA ARG A 138 10.32 20.57 25.43
C ARG A 138 9.04 20.94 24.69
N ARG A 139 8.80 22.23 24.46
CA ARG A 139 7.63 22.69 23.72
C ARG A 139 7.60 22.18 22.27
N VAL A 140 8.76 22.05 21.61
CA VAL A 140 8.85 21.44 20.27
C VAL A 140 8.49 19.96 20.32
N ALA A 141 8.97 19.23 21.34
CA ALA A 141 8.69 17.81 21.49
C ALA A 141 7.20 17.47 21.76
N GLU A 142 6.42 18.43 22.28
CA GLU A 142 4.96 18.27 22.46
C GLU A 142 4.18 18.22 21.14
N VAL A 143 4.78 18.61 20.01
CA VAL A 143 4.11 18.60 18.71
C VAL A 143 4.39 17.28 17.99
N PRO A 144 3.36 16.51 17.61
CA PRO A 144 3.53 15.25 16.89
C PRO A 144 4.28 15.44 15.56
N THR A 145 5.21 14.54 15.28
CA THR A 145 5.97 14.47 14.02
C THR A 145 5.81 13.09 13.40
N ALA A 146 6.06 12.98 12.09
CA ALA A 146 6.09 11.67 11.45
C ALA A 146 7.23 10.79 12.01
N ILE A 147 7.04 9.47 11.93
CA ILE A 147 7.97 8.44 12.39
C ILE A 147 8.66 7.85 11.17
N TRP A 148 9.98 8.01 11.08
CA TRP A 148 10.76 7.55 9.94
C TRP A 148 11.19 6.10 10.14
N LEU A 149 10.72 5.21 9.27
CA LEU A 149 11.21 3.84 9.16
C LEU A 149 12.34 3.82 8.13
N THR A 150 13.52 3.46 8.62
CA THR A 150 14.73 3.31 7.80
C THR A 150 15.29 1.90 7.96
N PRO A 151 15.89 1.30 6.92
CA PRO A 151 16.57 0.01 7.02
C PRO A 151 17.72 0.02 8.05
N GLU A 152 18.36 1.18 8.25
CA GLU A 152 19.47 1.35 9.17
C GLU A 152 19.05 1.26 10.64
N GLU A 153 17.86 1.76 10.98
CA GLU A 153 17.28 1.62 12.32
C GLU A 153 16.55 0.29 12.49
N SER A 154 15.80 -0.12 11.47
CA SER A 154 14.92 -1.29 11.48
C SER A 154 15.14 -2.11 10.22
N GLY A 155 16.15 -2.97 10.24
CA GLY A 155 16.41 -3.90 9.13
C GLY A 155 15.29 -4.93 8.93
N LEU A 156 15.49 -5.85 7.98
CA LEU A 156 14.48 -6.84 7.57
C LEU A 156 13.83 -7.59 8.75
N ASP A 157 14.61 -7.97 9.75
CA ASP A 157 14.13 -8.79 10.87
C ASP A 157 13.37 -7.99 11.94
N ALA A 158 13.43 -6.66 11.91
CA ALA A 158 12.85 -5.79 12.93
C ALA A 158 11.69 -4.92 12.42
N VAL A 159 11.66 -4.58 11.12
CA VAL A 159 10.74 -3.58 10.58
C VAL A 159 9.27 -3.89 10.80
N GLU A 160 8.84 -5.15 10.67
CA GLU A 160 7.45 -5.54 10.89
C GLU A 160 7.02 -5.29 12.33
N HIS A 161 7.84 -5.72 13.30
CA HIS A 161 7.53 -5.54 14.71
C HIS A 161 7.51 -4.06 15.09
N ARG A 162 8.46 -3.27 14.55
CA ARG A 162 8.49 -1.82 14.73
C ARG A 162 7.23 -1.16 14.18
N ALA A 163 6.83 -1.50 12.95
CA ALA A 163 5.63 -0.99 12.30
C ALA A 163 4.35 -1.36 13.07
N ALA A 164 4.22 -2.60 13.52
CA ALA A 164 3.10 -3.05 14.36
C ALA A 164 3.01 -2.26 15.67
N THR A 165 4.15 -2.06 16.34
CA THR A 165 4.20 -1.29 17.60
C THR A 165 3.73 0.15 17.41
N ILE A 166 4.09 0.78 16.30
CA ILE A 166 3.63 2.14 15.96
C ILE A 166 2.11 2.16 15.74
N ALA A 167 1.60 1.22 14.93
CA ALA A 167 0.18 1.15 14.60
C ALA A 167 -0.68 0.86 15.84
N GLU A 168 -0.24 -0.07 16.67
CA GLU A 168 -0.90 -0.43 17.94
C GLU A 168 -0.88 0.75 18.93
N GLY A 169 0.25 1.44 19.09
CA GLY A 169 0.34 2.64 19.95
C GLY A 169 -0.58 3.78 19.50
N ALA A 170 -0.65 4.03 18.19
CA ALA A 170 -1.59 5.02 17.64
C ALA A 170 -3.05 4.64 17.89
N ALA A 171 -3.39 3.35 17.75
CA ALA A 171 -4.73 2.85 18.03
C ALA A 171 -5.10 2.96 19.52
N GLU A 172 -4.16 2.67 20.43
CA GLU A 172 -4.34 2.83 21.88
C GLU A 172 -4.66 4.28 22.29
N GLU A 173 -4.07 5.25 21.61
CA GLU A 173 -4.33 6.68 21.81
C GLU A 173 -5.51 7.22 20.98
N ASN A 174 -6.14 6.38 20.16
CA ASN A 174 -7.16 6.79 19.19
C ASN A 174 -6.69 7.97 18.30
N ALA A 175 -5.43 7.89 17.89
CA ALA A 175 -4.75 8.88 17.07
C ALA A 175 -4.31 8.26 15.74
N VAL A 176 -3.76 9.08 14.84
CA VAL A 176 -3.17 8.63 13.57
C VAL A 176 -1.67 8.83 13.60
N ALA A 177 -0.92 7.75 13.43
CA ALA A 177 0.51 7.79 13.18
C ALA A 177 0.77 8.14 11.72
N VAL A 178 1.63 9.14 11.50
CA VAL A 178 2.22 9.39 10.19
C VAL A 178 3.55 8.66 10.15
N VAL A 179 3.72 7.74 9.20
CA VAL A 179 4.91 6.92 9.07
C VAL A 179 5.57 7.22 7.73
N VAL A 180 6.88 7.44 7.72
CA VAL A 180 7.66 7.63 6.50
C VAL A 180 8.40 6.34 6.19
N LEU A 181 8.19 5.75 5.02
CA LEU A 181 9.06 4.69 4.50
C LEU A 181 10.22 5.36 3.76
N TYR A 182 11.45 5.13 4.22
CA TYR A 182 12.64 5.78 3.65
C TYR A 182 13.80 4.78 3.50
N GLY A 183 13.62 3.80 2.61
CA GLY A 183 14.53 2.68 2.44
C GLY A 183 14.91 2.34 1.00
N ILE A 184 14.45 3.11 0.01
CA ILE A 184 14.61 2.77 -1.41
C ILE A 184 16.07 2.60 -1.83
N THR A 185 16.32 1.71 -2.78
CA THR A 185 17.63 1.49 -3.42
C THR A 185 18.19 2.81 -3.97
N ASP A 186 19.49 3.04 -3.75
CA ASP A 186 20.17 4.28 -4.11
C ASP A 186 19.39 5.50 -3.60
N ARG A 187 19.12 5.55 -2.28
CA ARG A 187 18.20 6.52 -1.68
C ARG A 187 18.50 7.98 -2.06
N ASP A 188 19.78 8.33 -2.18
CA ASP A 188 20.29 9.69 -2.44
C ASP A 188 21.21 9.70 -3.69
N CYS A 189 20.63 9.39 -4.85
CA CYS A 189 21.35 9.23 -6.13
C CYS A 189 22.11 10.49 -6.59
N ALA A 190 21.56 11.67 -6.34
CA ALA A 190 22.19 12.95 -6.69
C ALA A 190 23.44 13.25 -5.83
N GLY A 191 23.65 12.46 -4.78
CA GLY A 191 24.67 12.68 -3.77
C GLY A 191 24.23 13.72 -2.74
N GLY A 192 24.48 13.43 -1.47
CA GLY A 192 24.05 14.28 -0.38
C GLY A 192 24.47 13.71 0.97
N HIS A 193 23.56 13.84 1.94
CA HIS A 193 23.80 13.46 3.34
C HIS A 193 22.89 12.31 3.81
N SER A 194 21.97 11.84 2.96
CA SER A 194 20.93 10.85 3.30
C SER A 194 21.08 9.52 2.56
N GLY A 195 22.26 9.28 1.97
CA GLY A 195 22.59 8.04 1.27
C GLY A 195 22.36 6.78 2.12
N GLY A 196 22.05 5.67 1.45
CA GLY A 196 21.68 4.40 2.07
C GLY A 196 20.67 3.67 1.22
N GLY A 197 19.80 2.91 1.88
CA GLY A 197 18.79 2.08 1.23
C GLY A 197 19.17 0.61 1.12
N LEU A 198 18.28 -0.16 0.53
CA LEU A 198 18.41 -1.61 0.38
C LEU A 198 18.63 -2.00 -1.08
N GLU A 199 19.20 -3.18 -1.29
CA GLU A 199 19.16 -3.82 -2.61
C GLU A 199 17.70 -4.07 -3.03
N PRO A 200 17.36 -4.04 -4.34
CA PRO A 200 15.97 -4.09 -4.80
C PRO A 200 15.12 -5.25 -4.25
N GLY A 201 15.72 -6.42 -4.03
CA GLY A 201 15.02 -7.58 -3.45
C GLY A 201 14.76 -7.45 -1.94
N ASP A 202 15.74 -6.89 -1.22
CA ASP A 202 15.62 -6.62 0.21
C ASP A 202 14.65 -5.47 0.46
N TYR A 203 14.63 -4.45 -0.40
CA TYR A 203 13.67 -3.35 -0.34
C TYR A 203 12.23 -3.86 -0.40
N ARG A 204 11.89 -4.69 -1.40
CA ARG A 204 10.56 -5.29 -1.53
C ARG A 204 10.17 -6.06 -0.27
N THR A 205 11.09 -6.90 0.22
CA THR A 205 10.86 -7.67 1.45
C THR A 205 10.66 -6.77 2.66
N TRP A 206 11.42 -5.69 2.75
CA TRP A 206 11.36 -4.72 3.84
C TRP A 206 10.03 -3.98 3.84
N VAL A 207 9.59 -3.47 2.68
CA VAL A 207 8.30 -2.77 2.56
C VAL A 207 7.12 -3.69 2.80
N GLU A 208 7.13 -4.92 2.28
CA GLU A 208 6.08 -5.91 2.56
C GLU A 208 5.94 -6.19 4.06
N ARG A 209 7.07 -6.29 4.78
CA ARG A 209 7.11 -6.49 6.23
C ARG A 209 6.62 -5.25 6.98
N ALA A 210 7.03 -4.06 6.56
CA ALA A 210 6.55 -2.80 7.12
C ALA A 210 5.02 -2.66 6.94
N ALA A 211 4.53 -2.85 5.71
CA ALA A 211 3.12 -2.78 5.37
C ALA A 211 2.28 -3.79 6.18
N ARG A 212 2.76 -5.02 6.37
CA ARG A 212 2.09 -6.02 7.23
C ARG A 212 1.95 -5.54 8.68
N GLY A 213 3.00 -4.97 9.26
CA GLY A 213 2.95 -4.44 10.63
C GLY A 213 2.01 -3.24 10.75
N LEU A 214 2.10 -2.27 9.82
CA LEU A 214 1.20 -1.11 9.79
C LEU A 214 -0.27 -1.53 9.60
N GLY A 215 -0.51 -2.57 8.80
CA GLY A 215 -1.84 -3.13 8.53
C GLY A 215 -2.49 -3.87 9.71
N HIS A 216 -1.85 -3.94 10.88
CA HIS A 216 -2.52 -4.39 12.11
C HIS A 216 -3.65 -3.42 12.52
N GLU A 217 -3.40 -2.11 12.39
CA GLU A 217 -4.36 -1.05 12.74
C GLU A 217 -4.43 0.02 11.62
N PRO A 218 -4.87 -0.35 10.40
CA PRO A 218 -4.68 0.48 9.20
C PRO A 218 -5.45 1.81 9.23
N ARG A 219 -6.48 1.93 10.08
CA ARG A 219 -7.24 3.18 10.27
C ARG A 219 -6.49 4.22 11.11
N HIS A 220 -5.46 3.79 11.83
CA HIS A 220 -4.64 4.62 12.71
C HIS A 220 -3.28 4.95 12.10
N VAL A 221 -3.10 4.71 10.79
CA VAL A 221 -1.83 4.92 10.08
C VAL A 221 -2.05 5.62 8.75
N ALA A 222 -1.21 6.61 8.48
CA ALA A 222 -0.99 7.20 7.16
C ALA A 222 0.51 7.09 6.80
N ALA A 223 0.81 6.50 5.64
CA ALA A 223 2.17 6.29 5.15
C ALA A 223 2.55 7.35 4.11
N VAL A 224 3.74 7.95 4.27
CA VAL A 224 4.43 8.74 3.26
C VAL A 224 5.54 7.88 2.67
N VAL A 225 5.55 7.72 1.34
CA VAL A 225 6.42 6.76 0.66
C VAL A 225 7.58 7.47 -0.01
N GLU A 226 8.78 7.13 0.46
CA GLU A 226 10.08 7.42 -0.14
C GLU A 226 10.25 8.88 -0.57
N PRO A 227 10.34 9.82 0.39
CA PRO A 227 10.72 11.19 0.10
C PRO A 227 11.88 11.30 -0.89
N ASP A 228 11.77 12.25 -1.81
CA ASP A 228 12.73 12.54 -2.89
C ASP A 228 12.77 11.50 -4.02
N ALA A 229 12.18 10.30 -3.85
CA ALA A 229 12.44 9.20 -4.76
C ALA A 229 11.96 9.45 -6.19
N LEU A 230 10.76 10.00 -6.36
CA LEU A 230 10.27 10.39 -7.68
C LEU A 230 10.91 11.67 -8.18
N ALA A 231 11.25 12.61 -7.29
CA ALA A 231 11.83 13.88 -7.69
C ALA A 231 13.23 13.70 -8.27
N MET A 232 14.02 12.80 -7.66
CA MET A 232 15.42 12.50 -7.96
C MET A 232 15.62 11.32 -8.94
N VAL A 233 14.56 10.84 -9.59
CA VAL A 233 14.63 9.61 -10.39
C VAL A 233 15.57 9.72 -11.60
N ASP A 234 15.76 10.91 -12.17
CA ASP A 234 16.59 11.13 -13.36
C ASP A 234 18.09 11.13 -13.01
N GLU A 235 18.44 11.40 -11.76
CA GLU A 235 19.81 11.35 -11.23
C GLU A 235 20.23 9.93 -10.84
N CYS A 236 19.29 8.98 -10.81
CA CYS A 236 19.53 7.59 -10.43
C CYS A 236 20.09 6.74 -11.57
N PRO A 237 20.93 5.73 -11.23
CA PRO A 237 21.53 4.86 -12.24
C PRO A 237 20.51 3.97 -12.96
N ASP A 238 19.40 3.63 -12.28
CA ASP A 238 18.33 2.78 -12.82
C ASP A 238 16.94 3.36 -12.50
N PRO A 239 16.46 4.34 -13.31
CA PRO A 239 15.13 4.93 -13.17
C PRO A 239 13.99 3.90 -13.25
N GLU A 240 14.09 2.91 -14.14
CA GLU A 240 13.03 1.92 -14.34
C GLU A 240 12.84 1.05 -13.09
N THR A 241 13.93 0.52 -12.53
CA THR A 241 13.86 -0.22 -11.26
C THR A 241 13.31 0.67 -10.14
N ARG A 242 13.65 1.96 -10.09
CA ARG A 242 13.12 2.86 -9.06
C ARG A 242 11.60 3.00 -9.14
N PHE A 243 11.03 3.16 -10.34
CA PHE A 243 9.58 3.17 -10.51
C PHE A 243 8.93 1.84 -10.09
N ASP A 244 9.52 0.71 -10.47
CA ASP A 244 9.01 -0.62 -10.08
C ASP A 244 9.00 -0.79 -8.55
N LEU A 245 10.05 -0.35 -7.85
CA LEU A 245 10.12 -0.44 -6.39
C LEU A 245 9.06 0.45 -5.71
N LEU A 246 8.80 1.63 -6.24
CA LEU A 246 7.78 2.53 -5.70
C LEU A 246 6.35 1.99 -5.93
N ASP A 247 6.08 1.40 -7.10
CA ASP A 247 4.80 0.72 -7.37
C ASP A 247 4.63 -0.51 -6.44
N ASP A 248 5.68 -1.32 -6.26
CA ASP A 248 5.66 -2.45 -5.32
C ASP A 248 5.40 -1.98 -3.89
N ALA A 249 6.00 -0.86 -3.45
CA ALA A 249 5.80 -0.29 -2.13
C ALA A 249 4.36 0.18 -1.90
N ARG A 250 3.81 0.94 -2.86
CA ARG A 250 2.40 1.36 -2.85
C ARG A 250 1.46 0.15 -2.83
N SER A 251 1.71 -0.84 -3.68
CA SER A 251 0.90 -2.06 -3.79
C SER A 251 0.87 -2.86 -2.48
N ALA A 252 2.01 -2.97 -1.78
CA ALA A 252 2.09 -3.62 -0.48
C ALA A 252 1.27 -2.88 0.59
N LEU A 253 1.35 -1.54 0.64
CA LEU A 253 0.59 -0.71 1.57
C LEU A 253 -0.91 -0.74 1.29
N ASP A 254 -1.31 -0.66 0.03
CA ASP A 254 -2.72 -0.76 -0.38
C ASP A 254 -3.30 -2.14 -0.03
N SER A 255 -2.55 -3.21 -0.27
CA SER A 255 -2.94 -4.57 0.13
C SER A 255 -3.09 -4.73 1.65
N ALA A 256 -2.37 -3.93 2.43
CA ALA A 256 -2.48 -3.86 3.89
C ALA A 256 -3.59 -2.90 4.37
N GLY A 257 -4.26 -2.18 3.45
CA GLY A 257 -5.30 -1.20 3.75
C GLY A 257 -4.76 0.11 4.35
N VAL A 258 -3.46 0.36 4.25
CA VAL A 258 -2.82 1.55 4.82
C VAL A 258 -3.04 2.76 3.91
N THR A 259 -3.48 3.88 4.50
CA THR A 259 -3.65 5.12 3.74
C THR A 259 -2.28 5.61 3.25
N THR A 260 -2.12 5.83 1.95
CA THR A 260 -0.80 6.03 1.33
C THR A 260 -0.70 7.35 0.57
N TYR A 261 0.37 8.11 0.83
CA TYR A 261 0.78 9.31 0.12
C TYR A 261 2.15 9.07 -0.53
N LEU A 262 2.22 9.19 -1.85
CA LEU A 262 3.47 9.05 -2.62
C LEU A 262 4.21 10.39 -2.64
N ASP A 263 5.50 10.44 -2.31
CA ASP A 263 6.19 11.72 -2.27
C ASP A 263 6.39 12.33 -3.67
N ALA A 264 6.05 13.62 -3.79
CA ALA A 264 6.04 14.36 -5.04
C ALA A 264 7.02 15.55 -5.03
N GLY A 265 8.04 15.50 -4.15
CA GLY A 265 9.03 16.56 -4.01
C GLY A 265 8.38 17.87 -3.55
N HIS A 266 8.67 18.96 -4.26
CA HIS A 266 8.23 20.30 -3.86
C HIS A 266 8.16 21.28 -5.04
N SER A 267 7.58 22.47 -4.83
CA SER A 267 7.24 23.44 -5.87
C SER A 267 8.41 23.94 -6.74
N ASP A 268 9.63 23.90 -6.19
CA ASP A 268 10.86 24.37 -6.86
C ASP A 268 11.81 23.23 -7.29
N TRP A 269 11.30 22.03 -7.61
CA TRP A 269 12.14 20.89 -8.01
C TRP A 269 11.81 20.33 -9.40
N VAL A 270 10.64 19.71 -9.54
CA VAL A 270 10.22 19.02 -10.76
C VAL A 270 8.99 19.72 -11.33
N ALA A 271 8.93 19.86 -12.66
CA ALA A 271 7.76 20.42 -13.32
C ALA A 271 6.50 19.58 -13.01
N VAL A 272 5.37 20.26 -12.80
CA VAL A 272 4.10 19.64 -12.39
C VAL A 272 3.68 18.52 -13.34
N GLU A 273 3.79 18.74 -14.65
CA GLU A 273 3.42 17.75 -15.67
C GLU A 273 4.31 16.51 -15.60
N THR A 274 5.61 16.70 -15.39
CA THR A 274 6.57 15.60 -15.22
C THR A 274 6.27 14.80 -13.97
N MET A 275 5.99 15.46 -12.84
CA MET A 275 5.62 14.75 -11.61
C MET A 275 4.29 14.01 -11.75
N ALA A 276 3.30 14.59 -12.45
CA ALA A 276 2.03 13.92 -12.72
C ALA A 276 2.24 12.62 -13.52
N ASP A 277 3.09 12.64 -14.54
CA ASP A 277 3.41 11.44 -15.33
C ASP A 277 4.11 10.37 -14.47
N ARG A 278 5.05 10.78 -13.61
CA ARG A 278 5.75 9.90 -12.66
C ARG A 278 4.80 9.24 -11.66
N LEU A 279 3.87 10.01 -11.07
CA LEU A 279 2.87 9.49 -10.13
C LEU A 279 1.90 8.50 -10.79
N ARG A 280 1.48 8.76 -12.05
CA ARG A 280 0.65 7.81 -12.80
C ARG A 280 1.38 6.50 -13.09
N GLN A 281 2.68 6.56 -13.35
CA GLN A 281 3.48 5.37 -13.62
C GLN A 281 3.51 4.40 -12.42
N ILE A 282 3.40 4.92 -11.20
CA ILE A 282 3.42 4.13 -9.97
C ILE A 282 2.04 3.97 -9.32
N GLY A 283 0.95 4.20 -10.06
CA GLY A 283 -0.40 3.86 -9.62
C GLY A 283 -1.03 4.81 -8.58
N ILE A 284 -0.85 6.12 -8.73
CA ILE A 284 -1.50 7.14 -7.87
C ILE A 284 -3.03 6.98 -7.77
N ASP A 285 -3.69 6.35 -8.74
CA ASP A 285 -5.12 6.04 -8.77
C ASP A 285 -5.56 5.00 -7.74
N GLU A 286 -4.61 4.32 -7.09
CA GLU A 286 -4.81 3.32 -6.04
C GLU A 286 -4.30 3.83 -4.67
N ALA A 287 -3.74 5.04 -4.61
CA ALA A 287 -3.31 5.69 -3.37
C ALA A 287 -4.35 6.71 -2.88
N ARG A 288 -4.12 7.33 -1.72
CA ARG A 288 -4.88 8.50 -1.25
C ARG A 288 -4.45 9.76 -1.99
N GLY A 289 -3.16 9.86 -2.25
CA GLY A 289 -2.58 10.89 -3.09
C GLY A 289 -1.09 11.05 -2.87
N PHE A 290 -0.62 12.28 -2.68
CA PHE A 290 0.82 12.57 -2.63
C PHE A 290 1.24 13.47 -1.46
N SER A 291 2.53 13.47 -1.11
CA SER A 291 3.10 14.43 -0.16
C SER A 291 3.94 15.48 -0.89
N VAL A 292 3.98 16.68 -0.33
CA VAL A 292 4.85 17.77 -0.81
C VAL A 292 5.65 18.41 0.31
N ASN A 293 6.77 19.03 -0.06
CA ASN A 293 7.65 19.83 0.79
C ASN A 293 8.40 19.03 1.87
N VAL A 294 8.40 17.70 1.81
CA VAL A 294 9.03 16.84 2.84
C VAL A 294 10.50 17.21 3.00
N ALA A 295 10.88 17.55 4.24
CA ALA A 295 12.24 18.04 4.56
C ALA A 295 12.70 19.28 3.76
N ALA A 296 11.81 19.99 3.08
CA ALA A 296 12.10 21.25 2.42
C ALA A 296 11.62 22.44 3.25
N TYR A 297 11.69 23.63 2.65
CA TYR A 297 11.43 24.91 3.32
C TYR A 297 10.47 25.81 2.54
N ASN A 298 9.94 25.35 1.40
CA ASN A 298 9.18 26.21 0.48
C ASN A 298 7.91 26.76 1.15
N GLY A 299 7.58 28.00 0.79
CA GLY A 299 6.45 28.71 1.36
C GLY A 299 5.15 27.98 1.10
N GLU A 300 4.26 27.97 2.09
CA GLU A 300 2.99 27.22 2.01
C GLU A 300 2.13 27.61 0.80
N ALA A 301 2.11 28.89 0.41
CA ALA A 301 1.35 29.34 -0.75
C ALA A 301 1.87 28.74 -2.07
N ASP A 302 3.19 28.62 -2.22
CA ASP A 302 3.83 28.06 -3.42
C ASP A 302 3.60 26.54 -3.49
N GLU A 303 3.65 25.86 -2.34
CA GLU A 303 3.38 24.43 -2.24
C GLU A 303 1.89 24.09 -2.49
N ILE A 304 0.96 24.92 -1.99
CA ILE A 304 -0.48 24.75 -2.30
C ILE A 304 -0.70 24.95 -3.80
N ASP A 305 -0.15 26.00 -4.40
CA ASP A 305 -0.30 26.26 -5.84
C ASP A 305 0.29 25.12 -6.70
N TYR A 306 1.46 24.58 -6.31
CA TYR A 306 2.03 23.39 -6.95
C TYR A 306 1.14 22.15 -6.80
N ALA A 307 0.71 21.84 -5.57
CA ALA A 307 -0.08 20.65 -5.27
C ALA A 307 -1.48 20.69 -5.92
N GLU A 308 -2.15 21.85 -5.94
CA GLU A 308 -3.44 21.99 -6.60
C GLU A 308 -3.32 21.78 -8.12
N ARG A 309 -2.30 22.35 -8.77
CA ARG A 309 -2.03 22.09 -10.20
C ARG A 309 -1.69 20.62 -10.45
N LEU A 310 -0.92 20.00 -9.58
CA LEU A 310 -0.57 18.59 -9.69
C LEU A 310 -1.83 17.72 -9.59
N ALA A 311 -2.68 17.97 -8.59
CA ALA A 311 -3.94 17.26 -8.42
C ALA A 311 -4.91 17.48 -9.60
N ASP A 312 -4.94 18.67 -10.21
CA ASP A 312 -5.76 18.95 -11.40
C ASP A 312 -5.33 18.16 -12.64
N LEU A 313 -4.08 17.70 -12.70
CA LEU A 313 -3.62 16.79 -13.76
C LEU A 313 -3.94 15.33 -13.46
N LEU A 314 -4.18 14.96 -12.21
CA LEU A 314 -4.38 13.58 -11.78
C LEU A 314 -5.87 13.19 -11.74
N ASP A 315 -6.16 11.97 -11.30
CA ASP A 315 -7.53 11.46 -11.26
C ASP A 315 -8.40 12.17 -10.20
N ASP A 316 -9.71 12.12 -10.41
CA ASP A 316 -10.69 12.70 -9.48
C ASP A 316 -10.58 12.08 -8.08
N GLY A 317 -10.34 12.93 -7.08
CA GLY A 317 -10.25 12.53 -5.68
C GLY A 317 -8.85 12.16 -5.21
N VAL A 318 -7.80 12.57 -5.94
CA VAL A 318 -6.44 12.63 -5.39
C VAL A 318 -6.33 13.80 -4.41
N HIS A 319 -5.80 13.51 -3.23
CA HIS A 319 -5.54 14.48 -2.17
C HIS A 319 -4.05 14.65 -1.93
N TYR A 320 -3.66 15.54 -1.01
CA TYR A 320 -2.28 15.67 -0.62
C TYR A 320 -2.09 16.07 0.85
N VAL A 321 -0.89 15.78 1.35
CA VAL A 321 -0.39 16.30 2.62
C VAL A 321 0.83 17.17 2.39
N MET A 322 1.08 18.10 3.30
CA MET A 322 2.19 19.04 3.19
C MET A 322 3.06 19.02 4.44
N ASP A 323 4.37 18.90 4.25
CA ASP A 323 5.31 19.17 5.33
C ASP A 323 5.42 20.68 5.57
N THR A 324 5.14 21.07 6.81
CA THR A 324 5.16 22.44 7.32
C THR A 324 6.13 22.60 8.49
N GLY A 325 6.92 21.56 8.80
CA GLY A 325 7.79 21.54 9.97
C GLY A 325 8.76 22.71 10.03
N ARG A 326 9.21 23.22 8.87
CA ARG A 326 10.31 24.20 8.79
C ARG A 326 10.08 25.35 7.80
N ASN A 327 8.87 25.49 7.26
CA ASN A 327 8.61 26.42 6.16
C ASN A 327 8.09 27.81 6.58
N GLY A 328 8.08 28.14 7.88
CA GLY A 328 7.49 29.39 8.38
C GLY A 328 8.17 30.67 7.90
N ALA A 329 9.39 30.57 7.35
CA ALA A 329 10.13 31.68 6.75
C ALA A 329 10.41 31.48 5.24
N GLY A 330 9.73 30.50 4.61
CA GLY A 330 9.96 30.11 3.21
C GLY A 330 11.33 29.49 2.96
N ALA A 331 11.67 29.24 1.69
CA ALA A 331 12.97 28.72 1.29
C ALA A 331 14.00 29.85 1.10
N SER A 332 15.28 29.52 1.22
CA SER A 332 16.39 30.43 0.94
C SER A 332 17.20 30.03 -0.30
N GLY A 333 16.70 29.06 -1.08
CA GLY A 333 17.45 28.39 -2.16
C GLY A 333 18.50 27.39 -1.67
N GLU A 334 18.49 27.08 -0.37
CA GLU A 334 19.44 26.16 0.29
C GLU A 334 18.61 25.16 1.08
N TRP A 335 18.91 23.87 0.94
CA TRP A 335 18.16 22.80 1.61
C TRP A 335 18.87 22.29 2.87
N CYS A 336 20.20 22.24 2.87
CA CYS A 336 20.93 21.60 3.97
C CYS A 336 21.20 22.56 5.13
N ASN A 337 20.46 22.39 6.23
CA ASN A 337 20.52 23.19 7.46
C ASN A 337 20.57 24.73 7.26
N PRO A 338 19.78 25.33 6.35
CA PRO A 338 19.81 26.78 6.09
C PRO A 338 19.48 27.60 7.36
N PRO A 339 20.27 28.63 7.70
CA PRO A 339 19.97 29.48 8.86
C PRO A 339 18.76 30.37 8.63
N GLY A 340 18.17 30.87 9.71
CA GLY A 340 17.08 31.85 9.63
C GLY A 340 15.80 31.30 9.01
N ARG A 341 15.58 29.98 9.12
CA ARG A 341 14.29 29.33 8.87
C ARG A 341 13.48 29.29 10.16
N ALA A 342 12.18 29.05 10.04
CA ALA A 342 11.25 29.06 11.17
C ALA A 342 10.34 27.84 11.12
N LEU A 343 9.87 27.38 12.29
CA LEU A 343 8.75 26.44 12.32
C LEU A 343 7.57 27.01 11.53
N GLY A 344 6.93 26.19 10.71
CA GLY A 344 5.71 26.56 10.02
C GLY A 344 4.46 26.32 10.87
N GLN A 345 3.33 26.16 10.19
CA GLN A 345 2.07 25.87 10.85
C GLN A 345 2.16 24.55 11.62
N ARG A 346 1.49 24.48 12.78
CA ARG A 346 1.41 23.23 13.55
C ARG A 346 0.59 22.18 12.78
N PRO A 347 0.87 20.89 12.97
CA PRO A 347 0.13 19.83 12.31
C PRO A 347 -1.38 19.88 12.60
N GLY A 348 -2.18 19.51 11.61
CA GLY A 348 -3.63 19.46 11.70
C GLY A 348 -4.30 19.25 10.35
N ALA A 349 -5.59 18.90 10.39
CA ALA A 349 -6.41 18.71 9.20
C ALA A 349 -6.41 19.97 8.31
N GLY A 350 -6.41 19.75 7.00
CA GLY A 350 -6.49 20.81 5.99
C GLY A 350 -7.92 21.06 5.51
N GLU A 351 -8.03 21.64 4.32
CA GLU A 351 -9.29 21.93 3.64
C GLU A 351 -9.20 21.51 2.17
N GLY A 352 -10.33 21.09 1.59
CA GLY A 352 -10.40 20.73 0.17
C GLY A 352 -9.58 19.48 -0.16
N ARG A 353 -8.59 19.61 -1.04
CA ARG A 353 -7.67 18.52 -1.42
C ARG A 353 -6.47 18.39 -0.48
N LEU A 354 -6.18 19.40 0.33
CA LEU A 354 -5.19 19.31 1.39
C LEU A 354 -5.80 18.56 2.58
N ASP A 355 -5.40 17.32 2.78
CA ASP A 355 -5.89 16.50 3.90
C ASP A 355 -5.27 16.94 5.22
N ALA A 356 -3.97 17.23 5.25
CA ALA A 356 -3.30 17.70 6.46
C ALA A 356 -2.02 18.49 6.19
N ARG A 357 -1.78 19.47 7.07
CA ARG A 357 -0.44 19.99 7.33
C ARG A 357 0.20 19.09 8.37
N LEU A 358 1.43 18.65 8.11
CA LEU A 358 2.15 17.72 8.94
C LEU A 358 3.55 18.26 9.21
N TRP A 359 4.17 17.79 10.29
CA TRP A 359 5.62 17.91 10.48
C TRP A 359 6.22 16.58 10.10
N ILE A 360 6.50 16.41 8.79
CA ILE A 360 6.97 15.14 8.25
C ILE A 360 8.45 14.99 8.59
N LYS A 361 9.28 15.98 8.28
CA LYS A 361 10.63 16.10 8.86
C LYS A 361 10.53 16.64 10.30
N PRO A 362 11.00 15.91 11.32
CA PRO A 362 11.00 16.42 12.68
C PRO A 362 11.89 17.67 12.80
N PRO A 363 11.34 18.83 13.22
CA PRO A 363 12.06 20.09 13.20
C PRO A 363 13.04 20.18 14.37
N GLY A 364 14.25 19.71 14.13
CA GLY A 364 15.29 19.55 15.12
C GLY A 364 16.31 18.49 14.70
N GLU A 365 15.91 17.56 13.81
CA GLU A 365 16.87 16.68 13.17
C GLU A 365 17.68 17.41 12.10
N SER A 366 18.98 17.13 12.05
CA SER A 366 19.89 17.65 11.05
C SER A 366 19.59 17.08 9.66
N ASP A 367 19.79 17.92 8.64
CA ASP A 367 19.79 17.53 7.23
C ASP A 367 21.14 16.90 6.81
N GLY A 368 22.19 17.05 7.62
CA GLY A 368 23.54 16.59 7.31
C GLY A 368 24.64 17.40 7.99
N THR A 369 25.91 17.07 7.72
CA THR A 369 27.06 17.75 8.36
C THR A 369 27.33 19.17 7.84
N CYS A 370 26.57 19.60 6.85
CA CYS A 370 26.59 20.95 6.32
C CYS A 370 26.34 21.99 7.43
N ARG A 371 26.98 23.16 7.30
CA ARG A 371 26.79 24.32 8.20
C ARG A 371 26.98 24.00 9.68
N GLY A 372 27.81 22.99 9.99
CA GLY A 372 28.12 22.59 11.35
C GLY A 372 27.04 21.71 12.01
N GLY A 373 26.08 21.21 11.24
CA GLY A 373 25.11 20.24 11.73
C GLY A 373 25.74 18.89 12.08
N PRO A 374 25.09 18.08 12.95
CA PRO A 374 25.45 16.69 13.14
C PRO A 374 25.06 15.84 11.92
N PRO A 375 25.42 14.54 11.88
CA PRO A 375 24.98 13.64 10.81
C PRO A 375 23.46 13.69 10.58
N ALA A 376 23.04 13.43 9.33
CA ALA A 376 21.62 13.47 8.97
C ALA A 376 20.77 12.57 9.88
N GLY A 377 19.59 13.05 10.27
CA GLY A 377 18.69 12.36 11.19
C GLY A 377 19.11 12.45 12.68
N THR A 378 20.25 13.05 13.00
CA THR A 378 20.63 13.28 14.41
C THR A 378 19.89 14.50 14.95
N TRP A 379 19.31 14.38 16.15
CA TRP A 379 18.69 15.51 16.84
C TRP A 379 19.69 16.58 17.24
N TRP A 380 19.33 17.84 17.00
CA TRP A 380 20.14 19.01 17.20
C TRP A 380 19.35 20.10 17.95
N ASN A 381 19.57 20.18 19.27
CA ASN A 381 18.83 21.10 20.16
C ASN A 381 18.91 22.55 19.70
N GLU A 382 20.09 23.01 19.30
CA GLU A 382 20.31 24.38 18.84
C GLU A 382 19.47 24.69 17.59
N ARG A 383 19.31 23.70 16.69
CA ARG A 383 18.50 23.85 15.49
C ARG A 383 17.01 23.88 15.80
N ALA A 384 16.52 22.98 16.65
CA ALA A 384 15.13 22.98 17.10
C ALA A 384 14.77 24.33 17.76
N ALA A 385 15.65 24.83 18.63
CA ALA A 385 15.48 26.10 19.31
C ALA A 385 15.59 27.31 18.36
N GLU A 386 16.48 27.28 17.35
CA GLU A 386 16.56 28.32 16.31
C GLU A 386 15.23 28.41 15.55
N LEU A 387 14.75 27.30 14.99
CA LEU A 387 13.49 27.25 14.23
C LEU A 387 12.32 27.77 15.06
N ALA A 388 12.25 27.37 16.33
CA ALA A 388 11.17 27.76 17.23
C ALA A 388 11.21 29.26 17.58
N ARG A 389 12.39 29.81 17.89
CA ARG A 389 12.54 31.25 18.16
C ARG A 389 12.17 32.10 16.96
N GLN A 390 12.56 31.67 15.76
CA GLN A 390 12.22 32.39 14.52
C GLN A 390 10.71 32.35 14.23
N ALA A 391 10.01 31.32 14.72
CA ALA A 391 8.55 31.24 14.71
C ALA A 391 7.86 32.00 15.86
N GLY A 392 8.64 32.68 16.72
CA GLY A 392 8.11 33.46 17.84
C GLY A 392 7.61 32.63 19.02
N TRP A 393 8.14 31.42 19.20
CA TRP A 393 7.79 30.56 20.33
C TRP A 393 8.36 31.03 21.66
#